data_AF-A0A978RZR2-F1
#
_entry.id   AF-A0A978RZR2-F1
#
_cell.length_a   1.000
_cell.length_b   1.000
_cell.length_c   1.000
_cell.angle_alpha   90.00
_cell.angle_beta   90.00
_cell.angle_gamma   90.00
#
_symmetry.space_group_name_H-M   'P 1'
#
loop_
_entity.id
_entity.type
_entity.pdbx_description
1 polymer ?
#
loop_
_entity_poly.entity_id
_entity_poly.type
_entity_poly.pdbx_seq_one_letter_code
_entity_poly.pdbx_strand_id
1 'polypeptide(L)'
;MLPSEVAQEPHGEILRRHDFHKETPLWYYILKEARLYHGGKILGPVGSHIVAETIVGLLRVSRYSILKKPDWRPFLGQKEREEFGTADLLVFADVVNPLGS
;
A
#
# COMPACT_ATOMS: atom_id res chain seq x y z
N MET A 1 -13.30 6.21 11.86
CA MET A 1 -14.30 5.15 12.16
C MET A 1 -14.64 5.22 13.65
N LEU A 2 -15.92 5.22 13.99
CA LEU A 2 -16.39 5.13 15.38
C LEU A 2 -16.39 3.67 15.85
N PRO A 3 -16.12 3.37 17.13
CA PRO A 3 -16.16 2.00 17.66
C PRO A 3 -17.48 1.26 17.39
N SER A 4 -18.59 2.00 17.34
CA SER A 4 -19.91 1.46 17.02
C SER A 4 -20.04 0.93 15.59
N GLU A 5 -19.22 1.38 14.64
CA GLU A 5 -19.24 0.94 13.24
C GLU A 5 -18.56 -0.42 13.02
N VAL A 6 -17.78 -0.89 14.00
CA VAL A 6 -17.09 -2.19 13.97
C VAL A 6 -18.08 -3.34 14.22
N ALA A 7 -19.06 -3.15 15.11
CA ALA A 7 -19.94 -4.22 15.59
C ALA A 7 -21.21 -4.46 14.74
N GLN A 8 -21.53 -3.56 13.81
CA GLN A 8 -22.81 -3.57 13.05
C GLN A 8 -22.81 -4.45 11.78
N GLU A 9 -21.78 -5.28 11.58
CA GLU A 9 -21.58 -6.05 10.35
C GLU A 9 -22.14 -7.48 10.40
N PRO A 10 -22.30 -8.17 9.24
CA PRO A 10 -22.71 -9.57 9.17
C PRO A 10 -21.83 -10.53 9.99
N HIS A 11 -20.57 -10.13 10.23
CA HIS A 11 -19.59 -10.88 11.02
C HIS A 11 -19.51 -10.42 12.49
N GLY A 12 -20.42 -9.54 12.93
CA GLY A 12 -20.43 -8.96 14.28
C GLY A 12 -20.59 -9.99 15.40
N GLU A 13 -21.08 -11.20 15.09
CA GLU A 13 -21.12 -12.32 16.03
C GLU A 13 -19.73 -12.90 16.31
N ILE A 14 -18.86 -13.02 15.29
CA ILE A 14 -17.47 -13.46 15.46
C ILE A 14 -16.68 -12.40 16.24
N LEU A 15 -16.88 -11.12 15.91
CA LEU A 15 -16.23 -10.01 16.62
C LEU A 15 -16.65 -9.91 18.09
N ARG A 16 -17.89 -10.27 18.41
CA ARG A 16 -18.37 -10.34 19.80
C ARG A 16 -17.83 -11.56 20.52
N ARG A 17 -17.80 -12.73 19.86
CA ARG A 17 -17.24 -13.97 20.42
C ARG A 17 -15.80 -13.82 20.88
N HIS A 18 -15.01 -13.00 20.20
CA HIS A 18 -13.60 -12.76 20.50
C HIS A 18 -13.32 -11.40 21.16
N ASP A 19 -14.34 -10.66 21.60
CA ASP A 19 -14.21 -9.30 22.17
C ASP A 19 -13.50 -8.26 21.28
N PHE A 20 -13.32 -8.54 19.99
CA PHE A 20 -12.67 -7.65 19.02
C PHE A 20 -13.47 -6.37 18.73
N HIS A 21 -14.73 -6.29 19.14
CA HIS A 21 -15.50 -5.05 19.14
C HIS A 21 -15.09 -4.07 20.26
N LYS A 22 -14.36 -4.53 21.28
CA LYS A 22 -13.78 -3.71 22.36
C LYS A 22 -12.28 -3.52 22.17
N GLU A 23 -11.59 -4.59 21.81
CA GLU A 23 -10.14 -4.61 21.54
C GLU A 23 -9.91 -5.03 20.10
N THR A 24 -10.21 -4.12 19.17
CA THR A 24 -10.12 -4.44 17.74
C THR A 24 -8.67 -4.66 17.34
N PRO A 25 -8.29 -5.86 16.85
CA PRO A 25 -6.96 -6.09 16.33
C PRO A 25 -6.67 -5.12 15.19
N LEU A 26 -5.46 -4.53 15.19
CA LEU A 26 -5.09 -3.47 14.24
C LEU A 26 -5.32 -3.89 12.78
N TRP A 27 -4.96 -5.12 12.40
CA TRP A 27 -5.15 -5.63 11.04
C TRP A 27 -6.64 -5.58 10.62
N TYR A 28 -7.54 -5.92 11.54
CA TYR A 28 -8.98 -5.94 11.25
C TYR A 28 -9.50 -4.51 11.12
N TYR A 29 -9.09 -3.62 12.03
CA TYR A 29 -9.44 -2.20 11.97
C TYR A 29 -9.04 -1.59 10.61
N ILE A 30 -7.80 -1.84 10.16
CA ILE A 30 -7.28 -1.33 8.88
C ILE A 30 -8.13 -1.83 7.69
N LEU A 31 -8.47 -3.12 7.65
CA LEU A 31 -9.31 -3.68 6.58
C LEU A 31 -10.73 -3.12 6.60
N LYS A 32 -11.31 -2.97 7.80
CA LYS A 32 -12.64 -2.38 7.98
C LYS A 32 -12.64 -0.91 7.57
N GLU A 33 -11.59 -0.17 7.89
CA GLU A 33 -11.42 1.23 7.51
C GLU A 33 -11.29 1.37 5.98
N ALA A 34 -10.47 0.54 5.35
CA ALA A 34 -10.36 0.46 3.90
C ALA A 34 -11.73 0.20 3.22
N ARG A 35 -12.53 -0.71 3.79
CA ARG A 35 -13.89 -0.99 3.30
C ARG A 35 -14.82 0.21 3.42
N LEU A 36 -14.82 0.91 4.55
CA LEU A 36 -15.71 2.04 4.79
C LEU A 36 -15.38 3.25 3.89
N TYR A 37 -14.10 3.60 3.76
CA TYR A 37 -13.70 4.83 3.05
C TYR A 37 -13.49 4.63 1.53
N HIS A 38 -13.07 3.43 1.10
CA HIS A 38 -12.65 3.18 -0.28
C HIS A 38 -13.22 1.89 -0.88
N GLY A 39 -14.25 1.31 -0.26
CA GLY A 39 -14.83 0.04 -0.72
C GLY A 39 -13.84 -1.13 -0.70
N GLY A 40 -12.77 -1.02 0.10
CA GLY A 40 -11.75 -2.06 0.27
C GLY A 40 -10.68 -2.08 -0.82
N LYS A 41 -10.71 -1.14 -1.77
CA LYS A 41 -9.76 -1.08 -2.89
C LYS A 41 -8.44 -0.40 -2.51
N ILE A 42 -8.47 0.47 -1.51
CA ILE A 42 -7.33 1.26 -1.02
C ILE A 42 -7.42 1.31 0.51
N LEU A 43 -6.28 1.36 1.19
CA LEU A 43 -6.21 1.52 2.64
C LEU A 43 -6.90 2.81 3.09
N GLY A 44 -7.56 2.74 4.26
CA GLY A 44 -8.10 3.93 4.92
C GLY A 44 -7.00 4.81 5.53
N PRO A 45 -7.36 5.91 6.18
CA PRO A 45 -6.41 6.88 6.75
C PRO A 45 -5.34 6.27 7.66
N VAL A 46 -5.70 5.40 8.59
CA VAL A 46 -4.75 4.80 9.55
C VAL A 46 -3.81 3.84 8.84
N GLY A 47 -4.37 2.93 8.03
CA GLY A 47 -3.56 1.97 7.27
C GLY A 47 -2.59 2.65 6.30
N SER A 48 -3.08 3.67 5.58
CA SER A 48 -2.26 4.46 4.66
C SER A 48 -1.15 5.22 5.38
N HIS A 49 -1.44 5.82 6.54
CA HIS A 49 -0.45 6.55 7.31
C HIS A 49 0.68 5.64 7.80
N ILE A 50 0.35 4.48 8.38
CA ILE A 50 1.34 3.49 8.85
C ILE A 50 2.27 3.08 7.71
N VAL A 51 1.71 2.73 6.54
CA VAL A 51 2.49 2.27 5.39
C VAL A 51 3.34 3.41 4.81
N ALA A 52 2.75 4.60 4.64
CA ALA A 52 3.45 5.75 4.08
C ALA A 52 4.63 6.19 4.97
N GLU A 53 4.42 6.35 6.27
CA GLU A 53 5.47 6.72 7.22
C GLU A 53 6.57 5.66 7.29
N THR A 54 6.22 4.37 7.19
CA THR A 54 7.22 3.30 7.13
C THR A 54 8.10 3.42 5.89
N ILE A 55 7.50 3.60 4.70
CA ILE A 55 8.24 3.75 3.44
C ILE A 55 9.11 5.02 3.47
N VAL A 56 8.55 6.15 3.88
CA VAL A 56 9.29 7.43 3.99
C VAL A 56 10.43 7.31 5.00
N GLY A 57 10.20 6.67 6.14
CA GLY A 57 11.20 6.37 7.15
C GLY A 57 12.36 5.56 6.57
N LEU A 58 12.06 4.46 5.88
CA LEU A 58 13.05 3.62 5.19
C LEU A 58 13.85 4.41 4.14
N LEU A 59 13.18 5.23 3.33
CA LEU A 59 13.84 6.08 2.34
C LEU A 59 14.78 7.10 2.98
N ARG A 60 14.43 7.66 4.14
CA ARG A 60 15.30 8.62 4.85
C ARG A 60 16.54 7.96 5.45
N VAL A 61 16.40 6.77 6.05
CA VAL A 61 17.51 6.11 6.77
C VAL A 61 18.41 5.26 5.87
N SER A 62 17.93 4.82 4.71
CA SER A 62 18.68 3.92 3.83
C SER A 62 19.99 4.52 3.33
N ARG A 63 21.06 3.72 3.33
CA ARG A 63 22.36 4.09 2.72
C ARG A 63 22.28 4.21 1.20
N TYR A 64 21.39 3.45 0.56
CA TYR A 64 21.22 3.37 -0.89
C TYR A 64 20.00 4.15 -1.39
N SER A 65 19.52 5.12 -0.60
CA SER A 65 18.32 5.88 -0.93
C SER A 65 18.50 6.78 -2.15
N ILE A 66 17.47 6.85 -2.99
CA ILE A 66 17.37 7.84 -4.08
C ILE A 66 17.38 9.27 -3.54
N LEU A 67 16.91 9.52 -2.31
CA LEU A 67 16.89 10.85 -1.69
C LEU A 67 18.30 11.40 -1.41
N LYS A 68 19.31 10.53 -1.39
CA LYS A 68 20.72 10.94 -1.25
C LYS A 68 21.38 11.34 -2.57
N LYS A 69 20.67 11.22 -3.70
CA LYS A 69 21.13 11.52 -5.04
C LYS A 69 20.27 12.65 -5.63
N PRO A 70 20.69 13.93 -5.51
CA PRO A 70 19.87 15.09 -5.90
C PRO A 70 19.46 15.08 -7.37
N ASP A 71 20.32 14.57 -8.24
CA ASP A 71 20.08 14.48 -9.69
C ASP A 71 19.57 13.10 -10.12
N TRP A 72 19.07 12.30 -9.17
CA TRP A 72 18.57 10.97 -9.50
C TRP A 72 17.40 11.06 -10.48
N ARG A 73 17.47 10.25 -11.53
CA ARG A 73 16.39 9.98 -12.47
C ARG A 73 16.30 8.47 -12.68
N PRO A 74 15.11 7.92 -12.94
CA PRO A 74 14.98 6.53 -13.38
C PRO A 74 15.82 6.30 -14.64
N PHE A 75 16.55 5.19 -14.69
CA PHE A 75 17.41 4.83 -15.84
C PHE A 75 17.02 3.50 -16.49
N LEU A 76 16.02 2.81 -15.94
CA LEU A 76 15.56 1.50 -16.37
C LEU A 76 14.41 1.56 -17.39
N GLY A 77 14.10 2.74 -17.95
CA GLY A 77 13.06 2.96 -18.97
C GLY A 77 13.61 3.50 -20.29
N GLN A 78 12.73 3.73 -21.27
CA GLN A 78 13.11 4.33 -22.57
C GLN A 78 13.78 5.69 -22.35
N LYS A 79 14.95 5.90 -22.99
CA LYS A 79 15.80 7.09 -22.78
C LYS A 79 15.09 8.41 -23.09
N GLU A 80 14.03 8.36 -23.88
CA GLU A 80 13.30 9.53 -24.35
C GLU A 80 12.14 9.95 -23.43
N ARG A 81 11.79 9.16 -22.41
CA ARG A 81 10.70 9.48 -21.46
C ARG A 81 11.25 9.88 -20.10
N GLU A 82 10.71 10.97 -19.56
CA GLU A 82 10.97 11.39 -18.17
C GLU A 82 10.23 10.52 -17.13
N GLU A 83 9.29 9.70 -17.59
CA GLU A 83 8.46 8.83 -16.77
C GLU A 83 8.97 7.40 -16.81
N PHE A 84 8.91 6.73 -15.65
CA PHE A 84 9.21 5.32 -15.48
C PHE A 84 8.00 4.60 -14.90
N GLY A 85 7.61 3.50 -15.52
CA GLY A 85 6.44 2.71 -15.12
C GLY A 85 6.70 1.22 -15.01
N THR A 86 5.66 0.48 -14.65
CA THR A 86 5.74 -0.99 -14.51
C THR A 86 6.12 -1.69 -15.81
N ALA A 87 5.73 -1.14 -16.97
CA ALA A 87 6.12 -1.72 -18.26
C ALA A 87 7.64 -1.76 -18.45
N ASP A 88 8.35 -0.71 -18.01
CA ASP A 88 9.81 -0.65 -18.07
C ASP A 88 10.45 -1.72 -17.18
N LEU A 89 9.87 -2.01 -16.01
CA LEU A 89 10.30 -3.12 -15.15
C LEU A 89 10.14 -4.48 -15.85
N LEU A 90 9.03 -4.68 -16.56
CA LEU A 90 8.77 -5.94 -17.27
C LEU A 90 9.73 -6.14 -18.45
N VAL A 91 10.06 -5.05 -19.16
CA VAL A 91 11.08 -5.08 -20.22
C VAL A 91 12.46 -5.34 -19.64
N PHE A 92 12.84 -4.66 -18.55
CA PHE A 92 14.12 -4.89 -17.88
C PHE A 92 14.28 -6.33 -17.37
N ALA A 93 13.19 -6.92 -16.86
CA ALA A 93 13.17 -8.30 -16.39
C ALA A 93 13.10 -9.36 -17.52
N ASP A 94 13.08 -8.93 -18.79
CA ASP A 94 12.98 -9.80 -19.97
C ASP A 94 11.75 -10.73 -19.96
N VAL A 95 10.63 -10.27 -19.37
CA VAL A 95 9.37 -11.04 -19.28
C VAL A 95 8.35 -10.63 -20.33
N VAL A 96 8.65 -9.61 -21.14
CA VAL A 96 7.80 -9.17 -22.26
C VAL A 96 8.41 -9.69 -23.55
N ASN A 97 7.69 -10.55 -24.27
CA ASN A 97 8.04 -10.88 -25.65
C ASN A 97 7.54 -9.75 -26.57
N PRO A 98 8.41 -8.92 -27.17
CA PRO A 98 7.99 -7.81 -28.01
C PRO A 98 7.35 -8.26 -29.34
N LEU A 99 7.42 -9.55 -29.68
CA LEU A 99 6.94 -10.08 -30.95
C LEU A 99 5.52 -10.69 -30.87
N GLY A 100 5.02 -10.98 -29.66
CA GLY A 100 3.83 -11.82 -29.50
C GLY A 100 4.07 -13.24 -30.03
N SER A 101 3.67 -14.26 -29.27
CA SER A 101 3.55 -15.61 -29.83
C SER A 101 2.22 -15.76 -30.54
#